data_AF-A0A1B6IVK6-F1
#
_entry.id   AF-A0A1B6IVK6-F1
#
_cell.length_a   1.000
_cell.length_b   1.000
_cell.length_c   1.000
_cell.angle_alpha   90.00
_cell.angle_beta   90.00
_cell.angle_gamma   90.00
#
_symmetry.space_group_name_H-M   'P 1'
#
loop_
_entity.id
_entity.type
_entity.pdbx_description
1 polymer ?
#
loop_
_entity_poly.entity_id
_entity_poly.type
_entity_poly.pdbx_seq_one_letter_code
_entity_poly.pdbx_strand_id
1 'polypeptide(L)'
;ALRQAGTERGCAVEVVHLPVGEYDGCAGSIPAALERVAGVLLPGGFGSQHLSAKLAFVEHARTRNIPFLGICLGYQLGIIEFARNVLKIKDATSEEFDGAA
;
A
#
# COMPACT_ATOMS: atom_id res chain seq x y z
N ALA A 1 -5.15 -17.59 2.64
CA ALA A 1 -3.98 -17.48 1.73
C ALA A 1 -2.68 -17.31 2.50
N LEU A 2 -2.40 -16.16 3.13
CA LEU A 2 -1.10 -15.92 3.79
C LEU A 2 -0.70 -16.96 4.85
N ARG A 3 -1.61 -17.29 5.78
CA ARG A 3 -1.31 -18.31 6.82
C ARG A 3 -1.04 -19.70 6.23
N GLN A 4 -1.79 -20.09 5.19
CA GLN A 4 -1.58 -21.36 4.49
C GLN A 4 -0.21 -21.39 3.80
N ALA A 5 0.15 -20.32 3.08
CA ALA A 5 1.47 -20.17 2.49
C ALA A 5 2.59 -20.20 3.54
N GLY A 6 2.33 -19.63 4.72
CA GLY A 6 3.23 -19.73 5.87
C GLY A 6 3.46 -21.16 6.32
N THR A 7 2.38 -21.92 6.54
CA THR A 7 2.44 -23.34 6.92
C THR A 7 3.23 -24.16 5.91
N GLU A 8 3.00 -23.97 4.61
CA GLU A 8 3.74 -24.66 3.54
C GLU A 8 5.23 -24.31 3.51
N ARG A 9 5.61 -23.15 4.03
CA ARG A 9 6.99 -22.69 4.16
C ARG A 9 7.59 -22.91 5.55
N GLY A 10 6.85 -23.55 6.46
CA GLY A 10 7.29 -23.77 7.83
C GLY A 10 7.45 -22.48 8.65
N CYS A 11 6.73 -21.41 8.30
CA CYS A 11 6.77 -20.13 9.01
C CYS A 11 5.38 -19.71 9.53
N ALA A 12 5.33 -19.20 10.76
CA ALA A 12 4.13 -18.60 11.31
C ALA A 12 3.92 -17.21 10.72
N VAL A 13 2.70 -16.94 10.22
CA VAL A 13 2.34 -15.62 9.69
C VAL A 13 1.38 -14.93 10.65
N GLU A 14 1.87 -13.87 11.28
CA GLU A 14 1.05 -12.93 12.05
C GLU A 14 0.58 -11.79 11.14
N VAL A 15 -0.72 -11.50 11.19
CA VAL A 15 -1.32 -10.43 10.38
C VAL A 15 -1.69 -9.29 11.31
N VAL A 16 -0.99 -8.17 11.15
CA VAL A 16 -1.30 -6.90 11.81
C VAL A 16 -2.20 -6.09 10.88
N HIS A 17 -3.45 -5.86 11.29
CA HIS A 17 -4.36 -5.02 10.53
C HIS A 17 -4.12 -3.55 10.88
N LEU A 18 -3.87 -2.74 9.85
CA LEU A 18 -3.68 -1.30 9.98
C LEU A 18 -4.80 -0.58 9.21
N PRO A 19 -5.79 -0.02 9.92
CA PRO A 19 -6.90 0.68 9.30
C PRO A 19 -6.42 1.99 8.67
N VAL A 20 -6.44 2.08 7.34
CA VAL A 20 -5.85 3.24 6.64
C VAL A 20 -6.57 4.56 6.95
N GLY A 21 -7.86 4.50 7.29
CA GLY A 21 -8.66 5.69 7.65
C GLY A 21 -8.18 6.41 8.91
N GLU A 22 -7.44 5.74 9.80
CA GLU A 22 -6.83 6.36 10.98
C GLU A 22 -5.62 7.25 10.63
N TYR A 23 -5.12 7.14 9.39
CA TYR A 23 -3.93 7.85 8.91
C TYR A 23 -4.27 8.85 7.80
N ASP A 24 -5.56 9.11 7.57
CA ASP A 24 -6.01 10.10 6.59
C ASP A 24 -5.93 11.52 7.20
N GLY A 25 -5.38 12.47 6.45
CA GLY A 25 -5.16 13.85 6.92
C GLY A 25 -4.06 14.04 7.97
N CYS A 26 -3.58 12.99 8.63
CA CYS A 26 -2.38 13.02 9.47
C CYS A 26 -1.15 13.00 8.58
N ALA A 27 -0.64 14.18 8.21
CA ALA A 27 0.55 14.36 7.39
C ALA A 27 1.71 13.41 7.80
N GLY A 28 1.84 12.28 7.10
CA GLY A 28 2.97 11.37 7.24
C GLY A 28 3.08 10.59 8.55
N SER A 29 2.02 10.47 9.37
CA SER A 29 2.05 9.58 10.53
C SER A 29 1.96 8.13 10.07
N ILE A 30 3.07 7.59 9.57
CA ILE A 30 3.16 6.16 9.27
C ILE A 30 3.30 5.41 10.59
N PRO A 31 2.43 4.43 10.87
CA PRO A 31 2.47 3.74 12.14
C PRO A 31 3.83 3.05 12.31
N ALA A 32 4.43 3.18 13.50
CA ALA A 32 5.68 2.50 13.85
C ALA A 32 5.60 0.96 13.66
N ALA A 33 4.39 0.42 13.62
CA ALA A 33 4.13 -0.97 13.25
C ALA A 33 4.66 -1.33 11.85
N LEU A 34 4.68 -0.41 10.87
CA LEU A 34 5.23 -0.68 9.53
C LEU A 34 6.71 -1.01 9.56
N GLU A 35 7.48 -0.45 10.48
CA GLU A 35 8.92 -0.74 10.61
C GLU A 35 9.20 -2.11 11.24
N ARG A 36 8.17 -2.74 11.82
CA ARG A 36 8.28 -4.02 12.53
C ARG A 36 7.74 -5.20 11.74
N VAL A 37 7.14 -4.97 10.56
CA VAL A 37 6.59 -6.05 9.72
C VAL A 37 7.61 -6.56 8.71
N ALA A 38 7.51 -7.86 8.39
CA ALA A 38 8.32 -8.50 7.35
C ALA A 38 7.83 -8.20 5.93
N GLY A 39 6.65 -7.59 5.78
CA GLY A 39 6.07 -7.24 4.50
C GLY A 39 4.73 -6.51 4.65
N VAL A 40 4.33 -5.81 3.61
CA VAL A 40 3.07 -5.07 3.52
C VAL A 40 2.20 -5.69 2.44
N LEU A 41 0.95 -6.00 2.79
CA LEU A 41 -0.10 -6.38 1.85
C LEU A 41 -1.11 -5.24 1.77
N LEU A 42 -1.26 -4.63 0.60
CA LEU A 42 -2.36 -3.72 0.33
C LEU A 42 -3.45 -4.48 -0.45
N PRO A 43 -4.61 -4.77 0.18
CA PRO A 43 -5.66 -5.55 -0.45
C PRO A 43 -6.38 -4.74 -1.55
N GLY A 44 -7.30 -5.42 -2.23
CA GLY A 44 -8.23 -4.75 -3.13
C GLY A 44 -9.11 -3.73 -2.40
N GLY A 45 -9.62 -2.78 -3.15
CA GLY A 45 -10.57 -1.77 -2.71
C GLY A 45 -11.21 -1.13 -3.93
N PHE A 46 -12.09 -0.16 -3.68
CA PHE A 46 -12.76 0.57 -4.74
C PHE A 46 -12.87 2.05 -4.37
N GLY A 47 -12.78 2.91 -5.38
CA GLY A 47 -12.89 4.36 -5.24
C GLY A 47 -11.67 5.02 -4.59
N SER A 48 -11.79 6.34 -4.38
CA SER A 48 -10.70 7.23 -3.96
C SER A 48 -10.54 7.38 -2.44
N GLN A 49 -11.27 6.60 -1.63
CA GLN A 49 -11.21 6.71 -0.18
C GLN A 49 -9.80 6.44 0.36
N HIS A 50 -9.31 7.39 1.16
CA HIS A 50 -7.99 7.36 1.81
C HIS A 50 -6.83 7.13 0.83
N LEU A 51 -6.95 7.60 -0.42
CA LEU A 51 -5.97 7.39 -1.48
C LEU A 51 -4.57 7.93 -1.12
N SER A 52 -4.53 9.12 -0.52
CA SER A 52 -3.31 9.77 -0.02
C SER A 52 -2.57 8.90 1.01
N ALA A 53 -3.30 8.41 2.01
CA ALA A 53 -2.75 7.55 3.06
C ALA A 53 -2.28 6.19 2.49
N LYS A 54 -3.05 5.57 1.58
CA LYS A 54 -2.63 4.34 0.89
C LYS A 54 -1.34 4.54 0.10
N LEU A 55 -1.21 5.64 -0.66
CA LEU A 55 0.01 5.96 -1.41
C LEU A 55 1.20 6.20 -0.48
N ALA A 56 1.00 6.84 0.68
CA ALA A 56 2.06 7.01 1.67
C ALA A 56 2.59 5.67 2.22
N PHE A 57 1.70 4.68 2.44
CA PHE A 57 2.11 3.33 2.86
C PHE A 57 2.92 2.61 1.77
N VAL A 58 2.51 2.74 0.50
CA VAL A 58 3.23 2.19 -0.65
C VAL A 58 4.63 2.82 -0.78
N GLU A 59 4.71 4.15 -0.68
CA GLU A 59 5.98 4.89 -0.74
C GLU A 59 6.91 4.47 0.40
N HIS A 60 6.38 4.33 1.61
CA HIS A 60 7.16 3.88 2.75
C HIS A 60 7.70 2.47 2.56
N ALA A 61 6.87 1.54 2.09
CA ALA A 61 7.32 0.18 1.81
C ALA A 61 8.46 0.19 0.77
N ARG A 62 8.31 0.97 -0.32
CA ARG A 62 9.33 1.07 -1.37
C ARG A 62 10.63 1.71 -0.87
N THR A 63 10.55 2.85 -0.18
CA THR A 63 11.73 3.60 0.27
C THR A 63 12.50 2.91 1.39
N ARG A 64 11.84 2.02 2.15
CA ARG A 64 12.45 1.23 3.22
C ARG A 64 12.81 -0.20 2.82
N ASN A 65 12.66 -0.58 1.55
CA ASN A 65 12.89 -1.94 1.04
C ASN A 65 12.07 -3.02 1.80
N ILE A 66 10.85 -2.68 2.20
CA ILE A 66 9.93 -3.63 2.81
C ILE A 66 9.21 -4.37 1.68
N PRO A 67 9.19 -5.71 1.66
CA PRO A 67 8.44 -6.47 0.65
C PRO A 67 6.98 -6.03 0.57
N PHE A 68 6.52 -5.69 -0.63
CA PHE A 68 5.18 -5.18 -0.87
C PHE A 68 4.40 -6.11 -1.80
N LEU A 69 3.16 -6.43 -1.43
CA LEU A 69 2.20 -7.14 -2.27
C LEU A 69 0.95 -6.28 -2.43
N GLY A 70 0.68 -5.83 -3.66
CA GLY A 70 -0.54 -5.10 -4.00
C GLY A 70 -1.53 -5.99 -4.74
N ILE A 71 -2.78 -6.04 -4.30
CA ILE A 71 -3.85 -6.79 -4.98
C ILE A 71 -4.88 -5.82 -5.55
N CYS A 72 -5.20 -5.94 -6.84
CA CYS A 72 -6.19 -5.09 -7.52
C CYS A 72 -5.85 -3.59 -7.34
N LEU A 73 -6.63 -2.84 -6.58
CA LEU A 73 -6.34 -1.45 -6.20
C LEU A 73 -4.91 -1.30 -5.64
N GLY A 74 -4.46 -2.21 -4.78
CA GLY A 74 -3.11 -2.13 -4.21
C GLY A 74 -1.99 -2.21 -5.26
N TYR A 75 -2.22 -2.93 -6.36
CA TYR A 75 -1.30 -2.98 -7.49
C TYR A 75 -1.30 -1.66 -8.27
N GLN A 76 -2.50 -1.12 -8.54
CA GLN A 76 -2.63 0.19 -9.21
C GLN A 76 -1.90 1.29 -8.44
N LEU A 77 -2.04 1.32 -7.10
CA LEU A 77 -1.36 2.30 -6.26
C LEU A 77 0.16 2.12 -6.24
N GLY A 78 0.65 0.87 -6.34
CA GLY A 78 2.06 0.57 -6.57
C GLY A 78 2.61 1.24 -7.84
N ILE A 79 1.88 1.12 -8.95
CA ILE A 79 2.25 1.76 -10.22
C ILE A 79 2.22 3.28 -10.10
N ILE A 80 1.14 3.83 -9.52
CA ILE A 80 0.96 5.28 -9.37
C ILE A 80 2.07 5.88 -8.51
N GLU A 81 2.39 5.26 -7.37
CA GLU A 81 3.50 5.71 -6.51
C GLU A 81 4.83 5.69 -7.26
N PHE A 82 5.13 4.61 -7.97
CA PHE A 82 6.37 4.48 -8.74
C PHE A 82 6.45 5.54 -9.85
N ALA A 83 5.36 5.75 -10.60
CA ALA A 83 5.28 6.75 -11.66
C ALA A 83 5.53 8.17 -11.10
N ARG A 84 4.88 8.54 -9.99
CA ARG A 84 4.99 9.87 -9.37
C ARG A 84 6.35 10.13 -8.73
N ASN A 85 6.91 9.13 -8.05
CA ASN A 85 8.10 9.31 -7.20
C ASN A 85 9.40 8.90 -7.89
N VAL A 86 9.38 7.86 -8.71
CA VAL A 86 10.58 7.38 -9.43
C VAL A 86 10.64 7.97 -10.84
N LEU A 87 9.60 7.80 -11.65
CA LEU A 87 9.58 8.28 -13.05
C LEU A 87 9.27 9.78 -13.19
N LYS A 88 8.88 10.44 -12.10
CA LYS A 88 8.56 11.88 -12.03
C LYS A 88 7.34 12.32 -12.86
N ILE A 89 6.42 11.40 -13.17
CA ILE A 89 5.13 11.70 -13.79
C ILE A 89 4.15 12.08 -12.68
N LYS A 90 4.14 13.36 -12.28
CA LYS A 90 3.51 13.84 -11.04
C LYS A 90 1.97 13.71 -11.03
N ASP A 91 1.38 13.77 -12.19
CA ASP A 91 -0.06 13.69 -12.47
C ASP A 91 -0.55 12.26 -12.73
N ALA A 92 0.33 11.25 -12.73
CA ALA A 92 -0.06 9.85 -12.97
C ALA A 92 -1.18 9.45 -12.01
N THR A 93 -2.31 8.97 -12.54
CA THR A 93 -3.49 8.57 -11.76
C THR A 93 -4.24 7.45 -12.50
N SER A 94 -5.29 6.92 -11.88
CA SER A 94 -6.21 5.96 -12.50
C SER A 94 -7.48 6.70 -12.92
N GLU A 95 -8.07 6.29 -14.05
CA GLU A 95 -9.43 6.70 -14.46
C GLU A 95 -10.48 6.39 -13.39
N GLU A 96 -10.20 5.44 -12.49
CA GLU A 96 -11.06 5.17 -11.33
C GLU A 96 -11.17 6.38 -10.37
N PHE A 97 -10.13 7.23 -10.29
CA PHE A 97 -10.08 8.36 -9.38
C PHE A 97 -10.31 9.70 -10.06
N ASP A 98 -9.86 9.82 -11.31
CA ASP A 98 -9.88 11.05 -12.09
C ASP A 98 -10.45 10.78 -13.48
N GLY A 99 -11.64 10.20 -13.51
CA GLY A 99 -12.42 10.00 -14.73
C GLY A 99 -13.07 11.31 -15.14
N ALA A 100 -12.29 12.21 -15.74
CA ALA A 100 -12.85 13.32 -16.49
C ALA A 100 -13.39 12.79 -17.82
N ALA A 101 -14.68 12.47 -17.84
CA ALA A 101 -15.48 12.55 -19.07
C ALA A 101 -15.98 13.98 -19.25
#